data_AF-A0A7V5PNH9-F1
#
_entry.id   AF-A0A7V5PNH9-F1
#
_cell.length_a   1.000
_cell.length_b   1.000
_cell.length_c   1.000
_cell.angle_alpha   90.00
_cell.angle_beta   90.00
_cell.angle_gamma   90.00
#
_symmetry.space_group_name_H-M   'P 1'
#
loop_
_entity.id
_entity.type
_entity.pdbx_description
1 polymer ?
#
loop_
_entity_poly.entity_id
_entity_poly.type
_entity_poly.pdbx_seq_one_letter_code
_entity_poly.pdbx_strand_id
1 'polypeptide(L)'
;MEIYLINEDALFPIGTVAKMFGISVATLRLYEQEGLLLPRKSKGKHRMYSASDIKRIECIRDLIEKQGLNFAGIRLMLSTVPCWELKPCSMEDRKNCDAYYKSLVPCWMVETKGEKCKNEDCSLCPVYLKSAECANIKVILKKYWRTNPDEE
;
A
#
# COMPACT_ATOMS: atom_id res chain seq x y z
N MET A 1 -1.28 -14.34 -17.97
CA MET A 1 -2.19 -13.23 -18.35
C MET A 1 -1.36 -11.97 -18.27
N GLU A 2 -1.21 -11.22 -19.36
CA GLU A 2 -0.33 -10.04 -19.38
C GLU A 2 -0.99 -8.88 -18.61
N ILE A 3 -0.67 -8.79 -17.33
CA ILE A 3 -1.10 -7.71 -16.42
C ILE A 3 -0.53 -6.34 -16.88
N TYR A 4 0.46 -6.35 -17.77
CA TYR A 4 1.20 -5.20 -18.28
C TYR A 4 0.42 -4.25 -19.22
N LEU A 5 -0.82 -4.59 -19.62
CA LEU A 5 -1.66 -3.74 -20.49
C LEU A 5 -2.83 -3.06 -19.74
N ILE A 6 -2.85 -3.12 -18.41
CA ILE A 6 -3.92 -2.50 -17.63
C ILE A 6 -3.76 -0.97 -17.66
N ASN A 7 -4.80 -0.29 -18.14
CA ASN A 7 -4.90 1.17 -18.04
C ASN A 7 -4.85 1.60 -16.55
N GLU A 8 -3.99 2.58 -16.22
CA GLU A 8 -3.79 3.07 -14.83
C GLU A 8 -5.09 3.58 -14.18
N ASP A 9 -6.04 4.10 -14.97
CA ASP A 9 -7.33 4.59 -14.47
C ASP A 9 -8.42 3.51 -14.39
N ALA A 10 -8.12 2.26 -14.78
CA ALA A 10 -9.10 1.18 -14.79
C ALA A 10 -9.50 0.75 -13.37
N LEU A 11 -10.79 0.41 -13.23
CA LEU A 11 -11.39 -0.08 -11.99
C LEU A 11 -12.08 -1.43 -12.20
N PHE A 12 -11.74 -2.41 -11.36
CA PHE A 12 -12.19 -3.79 -11.48
C PHE A 12 -13.04 -4.22 -10.29
N PRO A 13 -14.21 -4.83 -10.49
CA PRO A 13 -14.98 -5.45 -9.41
C PRO A 13 -14.23 -6.61 -8.76
N ILE A 14 -14.47 -6.86 -7.46
CA ILE A 14 -13.79 -7.93 -6.69
C ILE A 14 -13.86 -9.31 -7.35
N GLY A 15 -14.99 -9.65 -7.99
CA GLY A 15 -15.17 -10.93 -8.67
C GLY A 15 -14.29 -11.07 -9.92
N THR A 16 -14.06 -9.96 -10.63
CA THR A 16 -13.14 -9.93 -11.77
C THR A 16 -11.71 -10.12 -11.28
N VAL A 17 -11.31 -9.43 -10.21
CA VAL A 17 -9.97 -9.56 -9.61
C VAL A 17 -9.71 -10.97 -9.11
N ALA A 18 -10.68 -11.57 -8.42
CA ALA A 18 -10.61 -12.95 -7.96
C ALA A 18 -10.31 -13.92 -9.12
N LYS A 19 -11.02 -13.75 -10.25
CA LYS A 19 -10.79 -14.53 -11.47
C LYS A 19 -9.44 -14.25 -12.12
N MET A 20 -9.00 -12.99 -12.20
CA MET A 20 -7.71 -12.61 -12.79
C MET A 20 -6.54 -13.32 -12.12
N PHE A 21 -6.59 -13.44 -10.79
CA PHE A 21 -5.55 -14.08 -10.00
C PHE A 21 -5.84 -15.56 -9.67
N GLY A 22 -7.01 -16.09 -10.04
CA GLY A 22 -7.39 -17.46 -9.68
C GLY A 22 -7.45 -17.71 -8.17
N ILE A 23 -7.90 -16.72 -7.38
CA ILE A 23 -8.10 -16.84 -5.92
C ILE A 23 -9.55 -16.59 -5.54
N SER A 24 -9.94 -17.02 -4.34
CA SER A 24 -11.29 -16.77 -3.84
C SER A 24 -11.50 -15.29 -3.49
N VAL A 25 -12.74 -14.83 -3.61
CA VAL A 25 -13.16 -13.50 -3.10
C VAL A 25 -12.87 -13.37 -1.60
N ALA A 26 -12.95 -14.47 -0.84
CA ALA A 26 -12.59 -14.49 0.58
C ALA A 26 -11.12 -14.16 0.82
N THR A 27 -10.21 -14.62 -0.05
CA THR A 27 -8.78 -14.31 0.04
C THR A 27 -8.52 -12.82 -0.18
N LEU A 28 -9.16 -12.21 -1.18
CA LEU A 28 -9.06 -10.76 -1.40
C LEU A 28 -9.60 -9.95 -0.20
N ARG A 29 -10.72 -10.37 0.38
CA ARG A 29 -11.26 -9.75 1.59
C ARG A 29 -10.32 -9.90 2.79
N LEU A 30 -9.63 -11.03 2.90
CA LEU A 30 -8.61 -11.22 3.92
C LEU A 30 -7.45 -10.22 3.74
N TYR A 31 -6.97 -10.01 2.51
CA TYR A 31 -5.95 -8.98 2.26
C TYR A 31 -6.43 -7.57 2.62
N GLU A 32 -7.70 -7.23 2.36
CA GLU A 32 -8.29 -5.96 2.82
C GLU A 32 -8.32 -5.87 4.35
N GLN A 33 -8.80 -6.91 5.03
CA GLN A 33 -8.89 -6.96 6.49
C GLN A 33 -7.53 -6.83 7.17
N GLU A 34 -6.50 -7.42 6.56
CA GLU A 34 -5.12 -7.34 7.03
C GLU A 34 -4.43 -5.99 6.70
N GLY A 35 -5.17 -5.07 6.06
CA GLY A 35 -4.71 -3.72 5.70
C GLY A 35 -3.70 -3.68 4.55
N LEU A 36 -3.59 -4.79 3.82
CA LEU A 36 -2.69 -4.92 2.67
C LEU A 36 -3.30 -4.34 1.40
N LEU A 37 -4.63 -4.17 1.34
CA LEU A 37 -5.34 -3.57 0.21
C LEU A 37 -6.35 -2.52 0.69
N LEU A 38 -6.46 -1.42 -0.05
CA LEU A 38 -7.40 -0.32 0.18
C LEU A 38 -8.27 -0.08 -1.07
N PRO A 39 -9.11 -1.05 -1.50
CA PRO A 39 -9.93 -0.85 -2.69
C PRO A 39 -10.98 0.24 -2.45
N ARG A 40 -11.27 0.98 -3.52
CA ARG A 40 -12.25 2.06 -3.51
C ARG A 40 -13.66 1.50 -3.45
N LYS A 41 -14.60 2.25 -2.88
CA LYS A 41 -16.03 1.96 -3.00
C LYS A 41 -16.62 2.83 -4.12
N SER A 42 -17.34 2.23 -5.05
CA SER A 42 -18.10 2.96 -6.06
C SER A 42 -19.30 3.69 -5.42
N LYS A 43 -19.96 4.57 -6.20
CA LYS A 43 -21.21 5.24 -5.78
C LYS A 43 -22.30 4.23 -5.36
N GLY A 44 -22.31 3.04 -5.95
CA GLY A 44 -23.20 1.93 -5.57
C GLY A 44 -22.70 1.05 -4.41
N LYS A 45 -21.69 1.50 -3.65
CA LYS A 45 -21.03 0.77 -2.54
C LYS A 45 -20.34 -0.56 -2.94
N HIS A 46 -20.12 -0.80 -4.23
CA HIS A 46 -19.35 -1.96 -4.69
C HIS A 46 -17.84 -1.69 -4.59
N ARG A 47 -17.06 -2.71 -4.21
CA ARG A 47 -15.60 -2.62 -4.17
C ARG A 47 -15.03 -2.60 -5.58
N MET A 48 -14.16 -1.63 -5.83
CA MET A 48 -13.47 -1.40 -7.08
C MET A 48 -11.97 -1.34 -6.82
N TYR A 49 -11.24 -2.21 -7.50
CA TYR A 49 -9.78 -2.33 -7.41
C TYR A 49 -9.16 -1.58 -8.59
N SER A 50 -8.21 -0.71 -8.30
CA SER A 50 -7.44 0.04 -9.30
C SER A 50 -6.33 -0.80 -9.92
N ALA A 51 -5.72 -0.31 -11.00
CA ALA A 51 -4.50 -0.89 -11.57
C ALA A 51 -3.38 -1.06 -10.52
N SER A 52 -3.23 -0.09 -9.61
CA SER A 52 -2.29 -0.17 -8.49
C SER A 52 -2.63 -1.30 -7.52
N ASP A 53 -3.92 -1.57 -7.27
CA ASP A 53 -4.32 -2.71 -6.44
C ASP A 53 -3.99 -4.05 -7.11
N ILE A 54 -4.09 -4.14 -8.45
CA ILE A 54 -3.70 -5.33 -9.20
C ILE A 54 -2.20 -5.61 -9.02
N LYS A 55 -1.35 -4.60 -9.24
CA LYS A 55 0.10 -4.69 -9.02
C LYS A 55 0.45 -5.10 -7.58
N ARG A 56 -0.30 -4.55 -6.62
CA ARG A 56 -0.14 -4.86 -5.19
C ARG A 56 -0.53 -6.30 -4.86
N ILE A 57 -1.61 -6.83 -5.43
CA ILE A 57 -2.00 -8.22 -5.27
C ILE A 57 -0.91 -9.16 -5.80
N GLU A 58 -0.38 -8.87 -7.00
CA GLU A 58 0.73 -9.65 -7.56
C GLU A 58 1.95 -9.65 -6.61
N CYS A 59 2.35 -8.48 -6.11
CA CYS A 59 3.44 -8.37 -5.14
C CYS A 59 3.16 -9.14 -3.83
N ILE A 60 1.96 -9.02 -3.25
CA ILE A 60 1.57 -9.77 -2.04
C ILE A 60 1.70 -11.27 -2.27
N ARG A 61 1.23 -11.77 -3.42
CA ARG A 61 1.31 -13.19 -3.75
C ARG A 61 2.75 -13.67 -3.89
N ASP A 62 3.58 -12.92 -4.60
CA ASP A 62 5.00 -13.25 -4.75
C ASP A 62 5.71 -13.29 -3.40
N LEU A 63 5.38 -12.37 -2.48
CA LEU A 63 5.93 -12.39 -1.12
C LEU A 63 5.49 -13.63 -0.33
N ILE A 64 4.23 -14.04 -0.45
CA ILE A 64 3.70 -15.22 0.26
C ILE A 64 4.23 -16.51 -0.36
N GLU A 65 4.03 -16.71 -1.65
CA GLU A 65 4.24 -17.99 -2.34
C GLU A 65 5.71 -18.27 -2.63
N LYS A 66 6.49 -17.23 -2.99
CA LYS A 66 7.90 -17.41 -3.39
C LYS A 66 8.86 -17.09 -2.27
N GLN A 67 8.52 -16.15 -1.38
CA GLN A 67 9.42 -15.69 -0.31
C GLN A 67 9.00 -16.16 1.09
N GLY A 68 7.82 -16.78 1.24
CA GLY A 68 7.37 -17.36 2.50
C GLY A 68 6.96 -16.34 3.57
N LEU A 69 6.68 -15.08 3.19
CA LEU A 69 6.23 -14.07 4.13
C LEU A 69 4.77 -14.28 4.51
N ASN A 70 4.45 -14.05 5.78
CA ASN A 70 3.08 -13.92 6.26
C ASN A 70 2.62 -12.45 6.23
N PHE A 71 1.35 -12.19 6.54
CA PHE A 71 0.78 -10.84 6.52
C PHE A 71 1.47 -9.87 7.47
N ALA A 72 1.92 -10.32 8.64
CA ALA A 72 2.66 -9.48 9.58
C ALA A 72 4.00 -9.03 8.98
N GLY A 73 4.72 -9.94 8.31
CA GLY A 73 5.95 -9.62 7.59
C GLY A 73 5.73 -8.65 6.43
N ILE A 74 4.64 -8.82 5.68
CA ILE A 74 4.31 -7.90 4.58
C ILE A 74 3.93 -6.51 5.13
N ARG A 75 3.15 -6.43 6.22
CA ARG A 75 2.85 -5.16 6.89
C ARG A 75 4.11 -4.44 7.37
N LEU A 76 5.01 -5.17 8.00
CA LEU A 76 6.30 -4.63 8.43
C LEU A 76 7.14 -4.16 7.25
N MET A 77 7.14 -4.89 6.13
CA MET A 77 7.80 -4.41 4.92
C MET A 77 7.17 -3.09 4.43
N LEU A 78 5.85 -3.00 4.41
CA LEU A 78 5.14 -1.79 3.96
C LEU A 78 5.29 -0.60 4.93
N SER A 79 5.54 -0.84 6.22
CA SER A 79 5.81 0.23 7.20
C SER A 79 7.15 0.94 6.94
N THR A 80 8.08 0.29 6.26
CA THR A 80 9.37 0.88 5.88
C THR A 80 9.28 1.89 4.73
N VAL A 81 8.11 2.04 4.10
CA VAL A 81 7.92 3.02 3.01
C VAL A 81 8.00 4.44 3.59
N PRO A 82 8.98 5.28 3.18
CA PRO A 82 9.16 6.64 3.66
C PRO A 82 8.03 7.54 3.12
N CYS A 83 6.92 7.59 3.85
CA CYS A 83 5.73 8.32 3.41
C CYS A 83 6.00 9.82 3.21
N TRP A 84 6.91 10.40 4.00
CA TRP A 84 7.35 11.78 3.92
C TRP A 84 8.17 12.11 2.66
N GLU A 85 8.70 11.13 1.93
CA GLU A 85 9.36 11.37 0.64
C GLU A 85 8.35 11.36 -0.51
N LEU A 86 7.39 10.43 -0.43
CA LEU A 86 6.37 10.25 -1.47
C LEU A 86 5.25 11.29 -1.38
N LYS A 87 4.96 11.77 -0.17
CA LYS A 87 4.02 12.85 0.14
C LYS A 87 4.65 13.79 1.19
N PRO A 88 5.47 14.76 0.78
CA PRO A 88 6.23 15.61 1.69
C PRO A 88 5.42 16.35 2.76
N CYS A 89 5.80 16.15 4.02
CA CYS A 89 5.30 16.85 5.21
C CYS A 89 6.45 17.45 6.03
N SER A 90 6.14 18.49 6.82
CA SER A 90 7.13 19.18 7.65
C SER A 90 7.63 18.29 8.78
N MET A 91 8.77 18.63 9.37
CA MET A 91 9.27 17.89 10.55
C MET A 91 8.29 17.95 11.72
N GLU A 92 7.60 19.09 11.91
CA GLU A 92 6.56 19.22 12.93
C GLU A 92 5.38 18.28 12.66
N ASP A 93 4.91 18.17 11.41
CA ASP A 93 3.88 17.21 11.02
C ASP A 93 4.31 15.77 11.27
N ARG A 94 5.58 15.43 10.98
CA ARG A 94 6.14 14.08 11.18
C ARG A 94 6.12 13.70 12.66
N LYS A 95 6.54 14.60 13.54
CA LYS A 95 6.54 14.39 15.01
C LYS A 95 5.15 14.11 15.57
N ASN A 96 4.11 14.61 14.91
CA ASN A 96 2.71 14.39 15.29
C ASN A 96 2.06 13.20 14.56
N CYS A 97 2.85 12.37 13.85
CA CYS A 97 2.35 11.26 13.04
C CYS A 97 2.91 9.93 13.55
N ASP A 98 2.00 9.01 13.91
CA ASP A 98 2.36 7.66 14.34
C ASP A 98 3.18 6.91 13.29
N ALA A 99 2.96 7.18 11.99
CA ALA A 99 3.70 6.51 10.92
C ALA A 99 5.20 6.85 10.88
N TYR A 100 5.62 7.91 11.58
CA TYR A 100 7.03 8.28 11.67
C TYR A 100 7.78 7.44 12.70
N TYR A 101 7.14 7.13 13.84
CA TYR A 101 7.77 6.38 14.95
C TYR A 101 7.31 4.92 15.04
N LYS A 102 6.03 4.63 14.78
CA LYS A 102 5.47 3.28 14.84
C LYS A 102 5.89 2.49 13.60
N SER A 103 6.79 1.53 13.80
CA SER A 103 7.44 0.81 12.70
C SER A 103 6.75 -0.51 12.30
N LEU A 104 5.54 -0.82 12.78
CA LEU A 104 4.94 -2.15 12.57
C LEU A 104 3.86 -2.23 11.49
N VAL A 105 3.28 -1.09 11.09
CA VAL A 105 2.19 -1.04 10.11
C VAL A 105 2.41 0.11 9.13
N PRO A 106 1.95 -0.01 7.87
CA PRO A 106 2.07 1.07 6.91
C PRO A 106 1.32 2.33 7.34
N CYS A 107 1.72 3.49 6.80
CA CYS A 107 1.18 4.77 7.22
C CYS A 107 -0.34 4.85 7.07
N TRP A 108 -0.98 4.11 6.18
CA TRP A 108 -2.44 4.10 6.02
C TRP A 108 -3.19 3.32 7.09
N MET A 109 -2.50 2.59 7.95
CA MET A 109 -3.09 1.83 9.06
C MET A 109 -2.87 2.47 10.43
N VAL A 110 -2.10 3.56 10.54
CA VAL A 110 -1.87 4.21 11.84
C VAL A 110 -3.08 5.00 12.31
N GLU A 111 -3.23 5.09 13.63
CA GLU A 111 -4.33 5.80 14.29
C GLU A 111 -4.18 7.31 14.16
N THR A 112 -3.00 7.84 14.50
CA THR A 112 -2.73 9.28 14.51
C THR A 112 -1.87 9.69 13.32
N LYS A 113 -2.39 10.59 12.49
CA LYS A 113 -1.69 11.14 11.33
C LYS A 113 -1.41 12.62 11.53
N GLY A 114 -0.25 13.08 11.06
CA GLY A 114 0.06 14.50 10.94
C GLY A 114 -0.92 15.23 10.00
N GLU A 115 -0.98 16.55 10.08
CA GLU A 115 -2.11 17.32 9.56
C GLU A 115 -2.28 17.19 8.04
N LYS A 116 -1.17 17.08 7.28
CA LYS A 116 -1.21 16.84 5.83
C LYS A 116 -1.84 15.50 5.39
N CYS A 117 -1.91 14.54 6.29
CA CYS A 117 -2.39 13.18 6.00
C CYS A 117 -3.68 12.84 6.76
N LYS A 118 -4.08 13.69 7.70
CA LYS A 118 -5.31 13.54 8.47
C LYS A 118 -6.51 13.59 7.54
N ASN A 119 -7.46 12.69 7.74
CA ASN A 119 -8.68 12.53 6.93
C ASN A 119 -8.44 12.23 5.43
N GLU A 120 -7.21 11.88 5.03
CA GLU A 120 -6.90 11.51 3.66
C GLU A 120 -7.54 10.18 3.27
N ASP A 121 -8.10 10.10 2.06
CA ASP A 121 -8.38 8.82 1.42
C ASP A 121 -7.06 8.16 0.97
N CYS A 122 -6.54 7.28 1.82
CA CYS A 122 -5.27 6.61 1.57
C CYS A 122 -5.29 5.72 0.31
N SER A 123 -6.46 5.32 -0.22
CA SER A 123 -6.56 4.59 -1.49
C SER A 123 -6.22 5.45 -2.73
N LEU A 124 -6.20 6.77 -2.56
CA LEU A 124 -5.80 7.76 -3.57
C LEU A 124 -4.42 8.35 -3.30
N CYS A 125 -3.84 8.05 -2.15
CA CYS A 125 -2.61 8.68 -1.69
C CYS A 125 -1.39 8.19 -2.50
N PRO A 126 -0.48 9.09 -2.93
CA PRO A 126 0.76 8.72 -3.63
C PRO A 126 1.60 7.68 -2.89
N VAL A 127 1.57 7.66 -1.56
CA VAL A 127 2.30 6.67 -0.74
C VAL A 127 1.78 5.25 -1.02
N TYR A 128 0.46 5.07 -1.05
CA TYR A 128 -0.17 3.78 -1.34
C TYR A 128 0.00 3.39 -2.81
N LEU A 129 -0.23 4.32 -3.74
CA LEU A 129 -0.16 4.04 -5.18
C LEU A 129 1.27 3.68 -5.62
N LYS A 130 2.27 4.46 -5.20
CA LYS A 130 3.67 4.25 -5.64
C LYS A 130 4.35 3.05 -4.98
N SER A 131 3.87 2.60 -3.82
CA SER A 131 4.38 1.41 -3.13
C SER A 131 3.66 0.11 -3.50
N ALA A 132 2.87 0.10 -4.58
CA ALA A 132 2.11 -1.08 -5.01
C ALA A 132 3.01 -2.24 -5.48
N GLU A 133 4.13 -1.95 -6.14
CA GLU A 133 5.03 -2.98 -6.68
C GLU A 133 6.18 -3.30 -5.71
N CYS A 134 6.49 -4.58 -5.55
CA CYS A 134 7.61 -5.05 -4.74
C CYS A 134 8.96 -4.45 -5.21
N ALA A 135 9.14 -4.32 -6.53
CA ALA A 135 10.32 -3.68 -7.10
C ALA A 135 10.45 -2.22 -6.66
N ASN A 136 9.34 -1.49 -6.60
CA ASN A 136 9.31 -0.10 -6.16
C ASN A 136 9.72 0.02 -4.69
N ILE A 137 9.25 -0.86 -3.81
CA ILE A 137 9.65 -0.86 -2.40
C ILE A 137 11.17 -1.01 -2.27
N LYS A 138 11.78 -1.96 -2.98
CA LYS A 138 13.24 -2.13 -2.98
C LYS A 138 13.98 -0.89 -3.49
N VAL A 139 13.50 -0.27 -4.57
CA VAL A 139 14.08 0.96 -5.13
C VAL A 139 13.96 2.12 -4.16
N ILE A 140 12.79 2.29 -3.54
CA ILE A 140 12.50 3.30 -2.52
C ILE A 140 13.46 3.10 -1.34
N LEU A 141 13.56 1.89 -0.78
CA LEU A 141 14.48 1.61 0.31
C LEU A 141 15.92 1.87 -0.09
N LYS A 142 16.37 1.41 -1.26
CA LYS A 142 17.74 1.69 -1.74
C LYS A 142 18.03 3.18 -1.87
N LYS A 143 17.06 3.97 -2.31
CA LYS A 143 17.19 5.41 -2.49
C LYS A 143 17.25 6.16 -1.15
N TYR A 144 16.48 5.74 -0.16
CA TYR A 144 16.21 6.51 1.05
C TYR A 144 16.75 5.89 2.35
N TRP A 145 17.35 4.70 2.32
CA TRP A 145 17.98 4.05 3.47
C TRP A 145 19.18 4.84 4.05
N ARG A 146 19.75 5.77 3.28
CA ARG A 146 20.98 6.51 3.65
C ARG A 146 20.75 7.91 4.21
N THR A 147 19.51 8.35 4.38
CA THR A 147 19.20 9.66 4.92
C THR A 147 18.44 9.49 6.22
N ASN A 148 19.13 9.63 7.35
CA ASN A 148 18.47 9.81 8.62
C ASN A 148 17.80 11.20 8.57
N PRO A 149 16.45 11.30 8.62
CA PRO A 149 15.75 12.58 8.55
C PRO A 149 16.08 13.54 9.70
N ASP A 150 16.82 13.06 10.72
CA ASP A 150 17.25 13.81 11.90
C ASP A 150 18.76 14.17 11.87
N GLU A 151 19.49 13.95 10.77
CA GLU A 151 20.94 14.24 10.62
C GLU A 151 21.30 15.56 9.89
N GLU A 152 20.37 16.51 9.77
CA GLU A 152 20.67 17.91 9.40
C GLU A 152 20.33 18.89 10.53
#